data_AF-A0A7X7PYI6-F1
#
_entry.id   AF-A0A7X7PYI6-F1
#
_cell.length_a   1.000
_cell.length_b   1.000
_cell.length_c   1.000
_cell.angle_alpha   90.00
_cell.angle_beta   90.00
_cell.angle_gamma   90.00
#
_symmetry.space_group_name_H-M   'P 1'
#
loop_
_entity.id
_entity.type
_entity.pdbx_description
1 polymer ?
#
loop_
_entity_poly.entity_id
_entity_poly.type
_entity_poly.pdbx_seq_one_letter_code
_entity_poly.pdbx_strand_id
1 'polypeptide(L)'
;MSRRADSMGDSSCYDEMPLSLLLFRYLWPFWLFKDATRGDRMTRAAAYRHNRSMRIYLPGYMVRWVFGSAFAFALVQAFSKGASEAASWDVFTLLSVMSAIAFVCSLCVLLLTGYIYLYLERHDR
;
A
#
# COMPACT_ATOMS: atom_id res chain seq x y z
N MET A 1 -20.14 -40.06 -22.23
CA MET A 1 -20.63 -38.69 -21.96
C MET A 1 -20.49 -38.38 -20.47
N SER A 2 -19.29 -38.00 -20.01
CA SER A 2 -19.07 -37.63 -18.59
C SER A 2 -18.01 -36.54 -18.52
N ARG A 3 -18.43 -35.29 -18.75
CA ARG A 3 -17.56 -34.11 -18.72
C ARG A 3 -18.43 -32.87 -18.48
N ARG A 4 -19.02 -32.74 -17.29
CA ARG A 4 -19.80 -31.52 -16.92
C ARG A 4 -20.01 -31.27 -15.42
N ALA A 5 -19.36 -32.02 -14.52
CA ALA A 5 -19.65 -31.92 -13.08
C ALA A 5 -18.63 -31.14 -12.25
N ASP A 6 -17.49 -30.70 -12.82
CA ASP A 6 -16.39 -30.13 -12.02
C ASP A 6 -16.30 -28.59 -12.03
N SER A 7 -17.18 -27.86 -12.73
CA SER A 7 -17.03 -26.39 -12.89
C SER A 7 -17.79 -25.51 -11.88
N MET A 8 -18.32 -26.08 -10.80
CA MET A 8 -19.18 -25.35 -9.84
C MET A 8 -18.63 -25.27 -8.40
N GLY A 9 -17.41 -25.76 -8.15
CA GLY A 9 -16.79 -25.77 -6.81
C GLY A 9 -15.80 -24.63 -6.53
N ASP A 10 -15.28 -23.94 -7.54
CA ASP A 10 -14.16 -23.00 -7.36
C ASP A 10 -14.57 -21.58 -6.93
N SER A 11 -15.84 -21.20 -7.07
CA SER A 11 -16.28 -19.82 -6.75
C SER A 11 -16.50 -19.56 -5.26
N SER A 12 -16.57 -20.61 -4.41
CA SER A 12 -17.01 -20.46 -3.02
C SER A 12 -15.92 -19.98 -2.05
N CYS A 13 -14.64 -20.21 -2.34
CA CYS A 13 -13.56 -19.89 -1.39
C CYS A 13 -13.15 -18.40 -1.38
N TYR A 14 -13.63 -17.61 -2.34
CA TYR A 14 -13.39 -16.16 -2.40
C TYR A 14 -14.48 -15.35 -1.69
N ASP A 15 -15.68 -15.92 -1.46
CA ASP A 15 -16.84 -15.23 -0.85
C ASP A 15 -16.63 -14.93 0.64
N GLU A 16 -15.73 -15.65 1.31
CA GLU A 16 -15.45 -15.50 2.75
C GLU A 16 -14.33 -14.48 3.02
N MET A 17 -13.71 -13.88 1.99
CA MET A 17 -12.64 -12.90 2.23
C MET A 17 -13.23 -11.55 2.65
N PRO A 18 -12.98 -11.09 3.90
CA PRO A 18 -13.54 -9.84 4.34
C PRO A 18 -13.00 -8.69 3.48
N LEU A 19 -13.87 -7.76 3.09
CA LEU A 19 -13.49 -6.60 2.27
C LEU A 19 -12.30 -5.84 2.86
N SER A 20 -12.18 -5.80 4.18
CA SER A 20 -11.02 -5.20 4.89
C SER A 20 -9.69 -5.83 4.50
N LEU A 21 -9.63 -7.15 4.27
CA LEU A 21 -8.43 -7.86 3.86
C LEU A 21 -8.07 -7.55 2.40
N LEU A 22 -9.08 -7.46 1.53
CA LEU A 22 -8.91 -7.03 0.13
C LEU A 22 -8.39 -5.59 0.06
N LEU A 23 -8.99 -4.67 0.81
CA LEU A 23 -8.54 -3.29 0.94
C LEU A 23 -7.12 -3.23 1.51
N PHE A 24 -6.82 -3.97 2.58
CA PHE A 24 -5.47 -4.04 3.14
C PHE A 24 -4.46 -4.52 2.10
N ARG A 25 -4.75 -5.59 1.35
CA ARG A 25 -3.86 -6.12 0.31
C ARG A 25 -3.71 -5.18 -0.88
N TYR A 26 -4.73 -4.38 -1.16
CA TYR A 26 -4.73 -3.38 -2.22
C TYR A 26 -4.04 -2.08 -1.83
N LEU A 27 -4.01 -1.73 -0.54
CA LEU A 27 -3.32 -0.55 -0.01
C LEU A 27 -1.86 -0.86 0.37
N TRP A 28 -1.60 -2.04 0.92
CA TRP A 28 -0.37 -2.36 1.64
C TRP A 28 0.58 -3.23 0.80
N PRO A 29 1.68 -2.67 0.27
CA PRO A 29 2.57 -3.41 -0.64
C PRO A 29 3.43 -4.46 0.08
N PHE A 30 3.63 -4.32 1.40
CA PHE A 30 4.51 -5.21 2.17
C PHE A 30 3.99 -6.64 2.31
N TRP A 31 2.69 -6.89 2.09
CA TRP A 31 2.17 -8.25 2.07
C TRP A 31 2.76 -9.09 0.92
N LEU A 32 3.25 -8.42 -0.13
CA LEU A 32 3.84 -9.08 -1.30
C LEU A 32 5.24 -9.65 -1.02
N PHE A 33 5.94 -9.13 0.00
CA PHE A 33 7.30 -9.55 0.32
C PHE A 33 7.30 -10.62 1.40
N LYS A 34 8.06 -11.68 1.16
CA LYS A 34 8.30 -12.74 2.12
C LYS A 34 9.50 -12.37 3.00
N ASP A 35 9.39 -12.60 4.31
CA ASP A 35 10.50 -12.36 5.23
C ASP A 35 11.68 -13.28 4.89
N ALA A 36 12.79 -12.69 4.44
CA ALA A 36 14.01 -13.40 4.06
C ALA A 36 15.01 -13.49 5.23
N THR A 37 14.65 -13.01 6.42
CA THR A 37 15.53 -12.99 7.59
C THR A 37 15.46 -14.29 8.41
N ARG A 38 14.46 -15.15 8.14
CA ARG A 38 14.18 -16.37 8.90
C ARG A 38 14.27 -17.61 8.01
N GLY A 39 14.87 -18.69 8.54
CA GLY A 39 14.92 -20.01 7.91
C GLY A 39 16.30 -20.45 7.40
N ASP A 40 16.36 -21.68 6.88
CA ASP A 40 17.57 -22.29 6.34
C ASP A 40 18.08 -21.55 5.08
N ARG A 41 19.36 -21.74 4.72
CA ARG A 41 20.00 -21.06 3.56
C ARG A 41 19.22 -21.25 2.26
N MET A 42 18.65 -22.43 2.05
CA MET A 42 17.83 -22.75 0.87
C MET A 42 16.50 -21.97 0.87
N THR A 43 15.82 -21.93 2.02
CA THR A 43 14.55 -21.20 2.18
C THR A 43 14.76 -19.69 1.99
N ARG A 44 15.86 -19.15 2.52
CA ARG A 44 16.23 -17.75 2.34
C ARG A 44 16.49 -17.41 0.88
N ALA A 45 17.24 -18.25 0.15
CA ALA A 45 17.50 -18.04 -1.26
C ALA A 45 16.21 -18.09 -2.11
N ALA A 46 15.27 -18.97 -1.78
CA ALA A 46 13.97 -19.04 -2.45
C ALA A 46 13.12 -17.78 -2.17
N ALA A 47 13.06 -17.32 -0.91
CA ALA A 47 12.37 -16.09 -0.54
C ALA A 47 12.96 -14.86 -1.25
N TYR A 48 14.29 -14.80 -1.39
CA TYR A 48 14.97 -13.71 -2.07
C TYR A 48 14.65 -13.65 -3.57
N ARG A 49 14.64 -14.80 -4.26
CA ARG A 49 14.25 -14.89 -5.68
C ARG A 49 12.79 -14.45 -5.89
N HIS A 50 11.89 -14.85 -4.99
CA HIS A 50 10.49 -14.46 -5.04
C HIS A 50 10.30 -12.95 -4.83
N ASN A 51 10.95 -12.38 -3.80
CA ASN A 51 10.91 -10.94 -3.54
C ASN A 51 11.45 -10.13 -4.72
N ARG A 52 12.46 -10.66 -5.42
CA ARG A 52 13.03 -10.06 -6.63
C ARG A 52 12.04 -10.06 -7.79
N SER A 53 11.35 -11.16 -8.07
CA SER A 53 10.35 -11.21 -9.15
C SER A 53 9.17 -10.27 -8.89
N MET A 54 8.82 -10.04 -7.62
CA MET A 54 7.73 -9.17 -7.23
C MET A 54 8.04 -7.67 -7.32
N ARG A 55 9.31 -7.28 -7.54
CA ARG A 55 9.74 -5.87 -7.67
C ARG A 55 8.98 -5.12 -8.77
N ILE A 56 8.57 -5.83 -9.84
CA ILE A 56 7.92 -5.20 -11.01
C ILE A 56 6.56 -4.57 -10.65
N TYR A 57 5.92 -5.02 -9.58
CA TYR A 57 4.61 -4.50 -9.15
C TYR A 57 4.71 -3.26 -8.25
N LEU A 58 5.87 -3.02 -7.61
CA LEU A 58 6.06 -1.89 -6.66
C LEU A 58 5.84 -0.51 -7.27
N PRO A 59 6.38 -0.19 -8.47
CA PRO A 59 6.18 1.12 -9.09
C PRO A 59 4.70 1.47 -9.26
N GLY A 60 3.85 0.47 -9.58
CA GLY A 60 2.40 0.68 -9.70
C GLY A 60 1.75 1.09 -8.37
N TYR A 61 2.20 0.52 -7.25
CA TYR A 61 1.75 0.95 -5.92
C TYR A 61 2.28 2.34 -5.56
N MET A 62 3.54 2.64 -5.88
CA MET A 62 4.13 3.97 -5.61
C MET A 62 3.34 5.07 -6.30
N VAL A 63 3.01 4.92 -7.59
CA VAL A 63 2.22 5.90 -8.34
C VAL A 63 0.87 6.15 -7.67
N ARG A 64 0.20 5.11 -7.17
CA ARG A 64 -1.12 5.25 -6.53
C ARG A 64 -1.03 6.02 -5.21
N TRP A 65 0.01 5.77 -4.41
CA TRP A 65 0.28 6.52 -3.19
C TRP A 65 0.76 7.96 -3.48
N VAL A 66 1.48 8.20 -4.58
CA VAL A 66 1.83 9.56 -5.05
C VAL A 66 0.55 10.35 -5.29
N PHE A 67 -0.40 9.82 -6.06
CA PHE A 67 -1.68 10.49 -6.32
C PHE A 67 -2.47 10.73 -5.02
N GLY A 68 -2.52 9.74 -4.11
CA GLY A 68 -3.16 9.89 -2.80
C GLY A 68 -2.52 11.01 -1.96
N SER A 69 -1.19 11.07 -1.91
CA SER A 69 -0.46 12.11 -1.19
C SER A 69 -0.66 13.50 -1.84
N ALA A 70 -0.62 13.60 -3.17
CA ALA A 70 -0.87 14.84 -3.88
C ALA A 70 -2.30 15.36 -3.64
N PHE A 71 -3.28 14.46 -3.63
CA PHE A 71 -4.66 14.78 -3.31
C PHE A 71 -4.83 15.24 -1.85
N ALA A 72 -4.25 14.52 -0.89
CA ALA A 72 -4.29 14.93 0.52
C ALA A 72 -3.61 16.29 0.75
N PHE A 73 -2.49 16.55 0.08
CA PHE A 73 -1.82 17.85 0.12
C PHE A 73 -2.70 18.96 -0.46
N ALA A 74 -3.35 18.71 -1.60
CA ALA A 74 -4.29 19.68 -2.19
C ALA A 74 -5.45 20.01 -1.23
N LEU A 75 -5.96 19.02 -0.48
CA LEU A 75 -6.98 19.23 0.54
C LEU A 75 -6.46 20.08 1.71
N VAL A 76 -5.25 19.83 2.21
CA VAL A 76 -4.62 20.68 3.25
C VAL A 76 -4.55 22.12 2.77
N GLN A 77 -4.09 22.35 1.53
CA GLN A 77 -4.00 23.70 0.96
C GLN A 77 -5.38 24.36 0.75
N ALA A 78 -6.40 23.57 0.43
CA ALA A 78 -7.76 24.08 0.27
C ALA A 78 -8.39 24.47 1.62
N PHE A 79 -8.25 23.62 2.65
CA PHE A 79 -8.85 23.85 3.95
C PHE A 79 -8.09 24.87 4.79
N SER A 80 -6.76 24.94 4.67
CA SER A 80 -5.95 25.98 5.34
C SER A 80 -6.32 27.40 4.89
N LYS A 81 -6.74 27.60 3.64
CA LYS A 81 -7.22 28.90 3.15
C LYS A 81 -8.57 29.32 3.75
N GLY A 82 -9.40 28.36 4.15
CA GLY A 82 -10.70 28.60 4.78
C GLY A 82 -10.65 28.60 6.30
N ALA A 83 -9.51 28.23 6.89
CA ALA A 83 -9.30 28.31 8.33
C ALA A 83 -9.21 29.78 8.76
N SER A 84 -9.95 30.13 9.79
CA SER A 84 -9.82 31.46 10.40
C SER A 84 -8.44 31.61 11.05
N GLU A 85 -7.87 32.82 11.00
CA GLU A 85 -6.59 33.12 11.66
C GLU A 85 -6.72 33.16 13.19
N ALA A 86 -7.95 33.25 13.69
CA ALA A 86 -8.23 33.11 15.10
C ALA A 86 -7.98 31.65 15.51
N ALA A 87 -7.34 31.43 16.66
CA ALA A 87 -7.08 30.10 17.22
C ALA A 87 -8.38 29.46 17.76
N SER A 88 -9.40 29.33 16.91
CA SER A 88 -10.65 28.62 17.19
C SER A 88 -10.60 27.20 16.63
N TRP A 89 -11.31 26.30 17.31
CA TRP A 89 -11.51 24.90 16.91
C TRP A 89 -12.51 24.80 15.74
N ASP A 90 -12.24 25.52 14.67
CA ASP A 90 -13.10 25.53 13.49
C ASP A 90 -13.06 24.18 12.77
N VAL A 91 -14.18 23.82 12.13
CA VAL A 91 -14.26 22.58 11.35
C VAL A 91 -13.18 22.54 10.25
N PHE A 92 -12.83 23.69 9.67
CA PHE A 92 -11.78 23.79 8.67
C PHE A 92 -10.38 23.52 9.24
N THR A 93 -10.07 23.94 10.47
CA THR A 93 -8.80 23.62 11.11
C THR A 93 -8.72 22.13 11.44
N LEU A 94 -9.81 21.54 11.94
CA LEU A 94 -9.89 20.09 12.16
C LEU A 94 -9.72 19.28 10.87
N LEU A 95 -10.40 19.65 9.78
CA LEU A 95 -10.26 19.00 8.48
C LEU A 95 -8.85 19.15 7.90
N SER A 96 -8.22 20.32 8.07
CA SER A 96 -6.83 20.55 7.68
C SER A 96 -5.86 19.67 8.47
N VAL A 97 -6.04 19.52 9.78
CA VAL A 97 -5.19 18.65 10.62
C VAL A 97 -5.36 17.18 10.22
N MET A 98 -6.60 16.71 10.03
CA MET A 98 -6.86 15.33 9.62
C MET A 98 -6.27 15.01 8.24
N SER A 99 -6.39 15.93 7.29
CA SER A 99 -5.79 15.78 5.95
C SER A 99 -4.26 15.86 5.99
N ALA A 100 -3.67 16.68 6.86
CA ALA A 100 -2.22 16.74 7.06
C ALA A 100 -1.69 15.43 7.66
N ILE A 101 -2.37 14.86 8.66
CA ILE A 101 -2.01 13.55 9.23
C ILE A 101 -2.10 12.47 8.14
N ALA A 102 -3.19 12.44 7.37
CA ALA A 102 -3.36 11.49 6.27
C ALA A 102 -2.27 11.64 5.21
N PHE A 103 -1.85 12.88 4.90
CA PHE A 103 -0.74 13.17 4.01
C PHE A 103 0.58 12.61 4.54
N VAL A 104 0.91 12.87 5.81
CA VAL A 104 2.13 12.36 6.46
C VAL A 104 2.15 10.83 6.47
N CYS A 105 1.05 10.18 6.87
CA CYS A 105 0.92 8.73 6.83
C CYS A 105 1.11 8.17 5.42
N SER A 106 0.52 8.81 4.41
CA SER A 106 0.67 8.42 3.00
C SER A 106 2.11 8.59 2.51
N LEU A 107 2.79 9.68 2.88
CA LEU A 107 4.20 9.90 2.58
C LEU A 107 5.09 8.84 3.24
N CYS A 108 4.83 8.48 4.50
CA CYS A 108 5.58 7.41 5.17
C CYS A 108 5.49 6.09 4.39
N VAL A 109 4.30 5.67 3.97
CA VAL A 109 4.11 4.45 3.16
C VAL A 109 4.84 4.55 1.82
N LEU A 110 4.77 5.71 1.16
CA LEU A 110 5.45 5.99 -0.10
C LEU A 110 6.98 5.89 0.06
N LEU A 111 7.54 6.53 1.10
CA LEU A 111 8.97 6.51 1.39
C LEU A 111 9.46 5.11 1.73
N LEU A 112 8.74 4.35 2.54
CA LEU A 112 9.13 2.97 2.84
C LEU A 112 9.08 2.08 1.60
N THR A 113 8.05 2.23 0.76
CA THR A 113 7.92 1.47 -0.50
C THR A 113 9.04 1.85 -1.47
N GLY A 114 9.36 3.14 -1.59
CA GLY A 114 10.47 3.63 -2.41
C GLY A 114 11.83 3.20 -1.87
N TYR A 115 12.01 3.19 -0.55
CA TYR A 115 13.22 2.68 0.09
C TYR A 115 13.42 1.19 -0.24
N ILE A 116 12.38 0.36 -0.13
CA ILE A 116 12.47 -1.06 -0.50
C ILE A 116 12.82 -1.21 -1.99
N TYR A 117 12.19 -0.43 -2.86
CA TYR A 117 12.48 -0.44 -4.29
C TYR A 117 13.95 -0.11 -4.57
N LEU A 118 14.45 1.00 -4.01
CA LEU A 118 15.85 1.43 -4.16
C LEU A 118 16.83 0.45 -3.51
N TYR A 119 16.48 -0.14 -2.38
CA TYR A 119 17.29 -1.15 -1.71
C TYR A 119 17.45 -2.40 -2.59
N LEU A 120 16.34 -2.88 -3.17
CA LEU A 120 16.35 -4.02 -4.09
C LEU A 120 17.04 -3.72 -5.42
N GLU A 121 16.98 -2.49 -5.90
CA GLU A 121 17.70 -2.06 -7.11
C GLU A 121 19.20 -1.88 -6.84
N ARG A 122 19.58 -1.35 -5.68
CA ARG A 122 20.98 -1.14 -5.30
C ARG A 122 21.71 -2.45 -5.02
N HIS A 123 21.04 -3.44 -4.43
CA HIS A 123 21.60 -4.79 -4.24
C HIS A 123 21.59 -5.66 -5.51
N ASP A 124 21.06 -5.14 -6.62
CA ASP A 124 21.07 -5.80 -7.94
C ASP A 124 22.38 -5.55 -8.71
N ARG A 125 23.20 -4.58 -8.27
CA ARG A 125 24.54 -4.28 -8.80
C ARG A 125 25.61 -4.87 -7.89
#